data_AF-A0A356N7I9-F1
#
_entry.id   AF-A0A356N7I9-F1
#
_cell.length_a   1.000
_cell.length_b   1.000
_cell.length_c   1.000
_cell.angle_alpha   90.00
_cell.angle_beta   90.00
_cell.angle_gamma   90.00
#
_symmetry.space_group_name_H-M   'P 1'
#
loop_
_entity.id
_entity.type
_entity.pdbx_description
1 polymer ?
#
loop_
_entity_poly.entity_id
_entity_poly.type
_entity_poly.pdbx_seq_one_letter_code
_entity_poly.pdbx_strand_id
1 'polypeptide(L)'
;YFPLTFTRLELPFKTTETENKFHFAAKIVGGGRTGQLAALILAISRALKKGNPDMTLLLAQAGLLTVDARVRERRMVGTGGKARRKKQSPKR
;
A
#
# COMPACT_ATOMS: atom_id res chain seq x y z
N TYR A 1 14.21 -1.01 -10.15
CA TYR A 1 13.18 0.06 -10.01
C TYR A 1 12.85 0.31 -8.54
N PHE A 2 12.51 -0.72 -7.77
CA PHE A 2 12.50 -0.65 -6.31
C PHE A 2 13.84 -1.15 -5.74
N PRO A 3 14.46 -0.48 -4.74
CA PRO A 3 15.66 -0.98 -4.07
C PRO A 3 15.37 -2.26 -3.26
N LEU A 4 16.41 -3.07 -3.01
CA LEU A 4 16.35 -4.36 -2.31
C LEU A 4 15.75 -4.30 -0.90
N THR A 5 15.68 -3.12 -0.30
CA THR A 5 15.01 -2.88 0.99
C THR A 5 13.51 -3.18 0.97
N PHE A 6 12.90 -3.23 -0.23
CA PHE A 6 11.48 -3.44 -0.42
C PHE A 6 11.10 -4.93 -0.55
N THR A 7 11.39 -5.71 0.50
CA THR A 7 11.12 -7.16 0.61
C THR A 7 9.63 -7.55 0.55
N ARG A 8 8.73 -6.58 0.68
CA ARG A 8 7.28 -6.82 0.77
C ARG A 8 6.62 -7.21 -0.56
N LEU A 9 7.31 -7.02 -1.69
CA LEU A 9 6.75 -7.31 -3.02
C LEU A 9 6.49 -8.81 -3.23
N GLU A 10 7.32 -9.66 -2.64
CA GLU A 10 7.24 -11.12 -2.76
C GLU A 10 6.18 -11.76 -1.86
N LEU A 11 5.67 -11.01 -0.87
CA LEU A 11 4.69 -11.50 0.11
C LEU A 11 3.50 -12.25 -0.52
N PRO A 12 2.75 -11.69 -1.50
CA PRO A 12 1.60 -12.39 -2.07
C PRO A 12 1.94 -13.74 -2.73
N PHE A 13 3.12 -13.84 -3.35
CA PHE A 13 3.58 -15.07 -3.98
C PHE A 13 4.03 -16.09 -2.94
N LYS A 14 4.67 -15.65 -1.86
CA LYS A 14 5.03 -16.47 -0.69
C LYS A 14 3.81 -17.04 0.01
N THR A 15 2.79 -16.21 0.26
CA THR A 15 1.58 -16.64 0.99
C THR A 15 0.76 -17.66 0.20
N THR A 16 0.85 -17.64 -1.14
CA THR A 16 0.09 -18.55 -2.01
C THR A 16 0.95 -19.69 -2.55
N GLU A 17 2.23 -19.78 -2.15
CA GLU A 17 3.19 -20.76 -2.67
C GLU A 17 3.22 -20.79 -4.20
N THR A 18 3.09 -19.62 -4.82
CA THR A 18 3.09 -19.43 -6.28
C THR A 18 4.34 -18.73 -6.80
N GLU A 19 5.41 -18.76 -6.02
CA GLU A 19 6.72 -18.30 -6.46
C GLU A 19 7.12 -18.96 -7.79
N ASN A 20 7.64 -18.16 -8.72
CA ASN A 20 8.08 -18.58 -10.06
C ASN A 20 6.99 -19.12 -11.00
N LYS A 21 5.70 -19.15 -10.60
CA LYS A 21 4.61 -19.64 -11.46
C LYS A 21 4.04 -18.54 -12.38
N PHE A 22 4.26 -17.28 -12.04
CA PHE A 22 3.66 -16.14 -12.74
C PHE A 22 4.68 -15.08 -13.11
N HIS A 23 4.51 -14.49 -14.29
CA HIS A 23 5.15 -13.25 -14.69
C HIS A 23 4.13 -12.11 -14.64
N PHE A 24 4.55 -10.93 -14.21
CA PHE A 24 3.68 -9.75 -14.19
C PHE A 24 4.39 -8.53 -14.79
N ALA A 25 3.60 -7.68 -15.45
CA ALA A 25 4.01 -6.36 -15.88
C ALA A 25 2.95 -5.36 -15.39
N ALA A 26 3.39 -4.24 -14.83
CA ALA A 26 2.51 -3.24 -14.26
C ALA A 26 2.98 -1.83 -14.62
N LYS A 27 2.02 -0.94 -14.92
CA LYS A 27 2.25 0.49 -15.12
C LYS A 27 1.64 1.24 -13.95
N ILE A 28 2.45 1.99 -13.22
CA ILE A 28 2.02 2.79 -12.07
C ILE A 28 2.43 4.24 -12.33
N VAL A 29 1.50 5.18 -12.09
CA VAL A 29 1.71 6.61 -12.31
C VAL A 29 1.24 7.37 -11.08
N GLY A 30 2.03 8.38 -10.65
CA GLY A 30 1.74 9.20 -9.48
C GLY A 30 2.21 8.59 -8.14
N GLY A 31 2.03 9.35 -7.06
CA GLY A 31 2.43 8.95 -5.71
C GLY A 31 3.95 8.97 -5.47
N GLY A 32 4.37 8.37 -4.36
CA GLY A 32 5.78 8.14 -4.01
C GLY A 32 6.11 6.64 -4.01
N ARG A 33 7.41 6.30 -3.95
CA ARG A 33 7.91 4.91 -4.07
C ARG A 33 7.21 3.92 -3.12
N THR A 34 6.98 4.31 -1.88
CA THR A 34 6.29 3.47 -0.87
C THR A 34 4.83 3.22 -1.21
N GLY A 35 4.11 4.27 -1.64
CA GLY A 35 2.71 4.16 -2.06
C GLY A 35 2.56 3.35 -3.35
N GLN A 36 3.48 3.51 -4.30
CA GLN A 36 3.50 2.72 -5.53
C GLN A 36 3.72 1.23 -5.24
N LEU A 37 4.62 0.90 -4.32
CA LEU A 37 4.83 -0.49 -3.90
C LEU A 37 3.58 -1.09 -3.24
N ALA A 38 2.94 -0.35 -2.33
CA ALA A 38 1.70 -0.83 -1.70
C ALA A 38 0.58 -1.05 -2.73
N ALA A 39 0.46 -0.14 -3.71
CA ALA A 39 -0.48 -0.28 -4.81
C ALA A 39 -0.17 -1.51 -5.69
N LEU A 40 1.10 -1.77 -5.98
CA LEU A 40 1.53 -2.94 -6.74
C LEU A 40 1.18 -4.25 -6.01
N ILE A 41 1.47 -4.35 -4.71
CA ILE A 41 1.17 -5.54 -3.89
C ILE A 41 -0.33 -5.82 -3.89
N LEU A 42 -1.14 -4.79 -3.68
CA LEU A 42 -2.60 -4.90 -3.71
C LEU A 42 -3.11 -5.36 -5.09
N ALA A 43 -2.54 -4.82 -6.17
CA ALA A 43 -2.90 -5.19 -7.54
C ALA A 43 -2.56 -6.67 -7.82
N ILE A 44 -1.38 -7.13 -7.43
CA ILE A 44 -0.95 -8.53 -7.57
C ILE A 44 -1.89 -9.44 -6.77
N SER A 45 -2.19 -9.09 -5.53
CA SER A 45 -3.09 -9.88 -4.67
C SER A 45 -4.50 -10.01 -5.25
N ARG A 46 -5.01 -8.93 -5.87
CA ARG A 46 -6.31 -8.95 -6.58
C ARG A 46 -6.25 -9.79 -7.86
N ALA A 47 -5.13 -9.77 -8.58
CA ALA A 47 -4.93 -10.60 -9.76
C ALA A 47 -4.89 -12.09 -9.41
N LEU A 48 -4.16 -12.47 -8.34
CA LEU A 48 -4.11 -13.85 -7.84
C LEU A 48 -5.50 -14.33 -7.38
N LYS A 49 -6.24 -13.50 -6.64
CA LYS A 49 -7.64 -13.78 -6.27
C LYS A 49 -8.53 -14.04 -7.49
N LYS A 50 -8.34 -13.31 -8.58
CA LYS A 50 -9.13 -13.48 -9.82
C LYS A 50 -8.72 -14.76 -10.56
N GLY A 51 -7.45 -15.13 -10.52
CA GLY A 51 -6.93 -16.36 -11.14
C GLY A 51 -7.35 -17.63 -10.39
N ASN A 52 -7.36 -17.59 -9.06
CA ASN A 52 -7.86 -18.67 -8.23
C ASN A 52 -8.65 -18.13 -7.02
N PRO A 53 -9.99 -18.33 -6.97
CA PRO A 53 -10.83 -17.86 -5.88
C PRO A 53 -10.56 -18.57 -4.54
N ASP A 54 -9.94 -19.74 -4.54
CA ASP A 54 -9.66 -20.51 -3.30
C ASP A 54 -8.57 -19.85 -2.45
N MET A 55 -7.71 -19.04 -3.07
CA MET A 55 -6.63 -18.31 -2.38
C MET A 55 -7.15 -17.10 -1.59
N THR A 56 -8.45 -16.79 -1.66
CA THR A 56 -9.03 -15.62 -1.00
C THR A 56 -8.85 -15.62 0.51
N LEU A 57 -9.06 -16.75 1.16
CA LEU A 57 -8.96 -16.87 2.62
C LEU A 57 -7.53 -16.60 3.09
N LEU A 58 -6.54 -17.21 2.44
CA LEU A 58 -5.12 -17.04 2.77
C LEU A 58 -4.66 -15.59 2.58
N LEU A 59 -5.03 -14.98 1.45
CA LEU A 59 -4.69 -13.58 1.16
C LEU A 59 -5.40 -12.58 2.09
N ALA A 60 -6.63 -12.90 2.52
CA ALA A 60 -7.38 -12.09 3.48
C ALA A 60 -6.75 -12.17 4.87
N GLN A 61 -6.38 -13.37 5.34
CA GLN A 61 -5.72 -13.58 6.62
C GLN A 61 -4.34 -12.88 6.69
N ALA A 62 -3.60 -12.87 5.58
CA ALA A 62 -2.34 -12.13 5.46
C ALA A 62 -2.51 -10.60 5.33
N GLY A 63 -3.75 -10.09 5.28
CA GLY A 63 -4.05 -8.65 5.18
C GLY A 63 -3.70 -8.02 3.83
N LEU A 64 -3.53 -8.82 2.77
CA LEU A 64 -3.07 -8.37 1.45
C LEU A 64 -4.17 -7.83 0.54
N LEU A 65 -5.44 -8.07 0.91
CA LEU A 65 -6.61 -7.59 0.15
C LEU A 65 -7.14 -6.23 0.63
N THR A 66 -6.72 -5.78 1.81
CA THR A 66 -7.19 -4.54 2.44
C THR A 66 -6.48 -3.32 1.84
N VAL A 67 -7.25 -2.29 1.48
CA VAL A 67 -6.71 -1.02 0.98
C VAL A 67 -6.37 -0.12 2.16
N ASP A 68 -5.15 0.43 2.19
CA ASP A 68 -4.83 1.50 3.13
C ASP A 68 -5.57 2.78 2.72
N ALA A 69 -6.62 3.12 3.47
CA ALA A 69 -7.46 4.29 3.22
C ALA A 69 -6.83 5.61 3.73
N ARG A 70 -5.63 5.58 4.32
CA ARG A 70 -4.97 6.79 4.83
C ARG A 70 -4.60 7.73 3.68
N VAL A 71 -5.09 8.96 3.77
CA VAL A 71 -4.74 10.04 2.85
C VAL A 71 -4.22 11.22 3.66
N ARG A 72 -3.32 12.01 3.06
CA ARG A 72 -2.80 13.22 3.69
C ARG A 72 -3.96 14.17 4.00
N GLU A 73 -4.14 14.47 5.28
CA GLU A 73 -5.13 15.43 5.74
C GLU A 73 -4.83 16.83 5.18
N ARG A 74 -5.89 17.49 4.69
CA ARG A 74 -5.81 18.86 4.18
C ARG A 74 -5.40 19.83 5.28
N ARG A 75 -4.57 20.83 4.94
CA ARG A 75 -4.26 21.92 5.86
C ARG A 75 -5.41 22.93 5.91
N MET A 76 -6.00 23.12 7.09
CA MET A 76 -7.05 24.10 7.34
C MET A 76 -6.48 25.48 7.73
N VAL A 77 -7.26 26.54 7.49
CA VAL A 77 -6.92 27.91 7.93
C VAL A 77 -6.84 27.98 9.46
N GLY A 78 -6.02 28.88 10.00
CA GLY A 78 -5.80 29.00 11.45
C GLY A 78 -4.80 27.99 12.03
N THR A 79 -4.37 26.99 11.28
CA THR A 79 -3.38 26.01 11.75
C THR A 79 -1.94 26.56 11.75
N GLY A 80 -1.14 26.13 12.71
CA GLY A 80 0.26 26.49 12.91
C GLY A 80 1.23 25.80 11.96
N GLY A 81 0.99 25.87 10.65
CA GLY A 81 1.94 25.35 9.65
C GLY A 81 1.69 23.94 9.13
N LYS A 82 0.89 23.12 9.82
CA LYS A 82 0.58 21.72 9.45
C LYS A 82 -0.89 21.41 9.73
N ALA A 83 -1.43 20.34 9.13
CA ALA A 83 -2.86 20.00 9.19
C ALA A 83 -3.47 20.02 10.61
N ARG A 84 -2.79 19.46 11.62
CA ARG A 84 -3.28 19.42 13.01
C ARG A 84 -2.56 20.33 14.00
N ARG A 85 -1.48 21.01 13.57
CA ARG A 85 -0.66 21.80 14.49
C ARG A 85 -1.43 23.05 14.89
N LYS A 86 -1.61 23.28 16.19
CA LYS A 86 -2.17 24.54 16.72
C LYS A 86 -1.06 25.58 16.89
N LYS A 87 -1.38 26.86 16.68
CA LYS A 87 -0.46 27.96 17.02
C LYS A 87 -0.41 28.08 18.54
N GLN A 88 0.79 28.21 19.10
CA GLN A 88 0.95 28.49 20.51
C GLN A 88 0.70 29.98 20.74
N SER A 89 -0.28 30.33 21.59
CA SER A 89 -0.46 31.69 22.07
C SER A 89 0.28 31.85 23.40
N PRO A 90 1.20 32.80 23.55
CA PRO A 90 1.72 33.15 24.87
C PRO A 90 0.59 33.73 25.72
N LYS A 91 0.56 33.36 27.00
CA LYS A 91 -0.37 33.92 27.99
C LYS A 91 0.12 35.35 28.30
N ARG A 92 -0.76 36.33 28.18
CA ARG A 92 -0.53 37.71 28.64
C ARG A 92 -1.24 37.92 29.96
#